data_AF-A0A0K2H1K7-F1
#
_entry.id   AF-A0A0K2H1K7-F1
#
_cell.length_a   1.000
_cell.length_b   1.000
_cell.length_c   1.000
_cell.angle_alpha   90.00
_cell.angle_beta   90.00
_cell.angle_gamma   90.00
#
_symmetry.space_group_name_H-M   'P 1'
#
loop_
_entity.id
_entity.type
_entity.pdbx_description
1 polymer ?
#
loop_
_entity_poly.entity_id
_entity_poly.type
_entity_poly.pdbx_seq_one_letter_code
_entity_poly.pdbx_strand_id
1 'polypeptide(L)'
;MIESFSALAANAHVIGADVILAQNPSGPMGADFGKASPVGLLIIVILLIIILALGWDLSRRAKRMAARRKFAEAHGMDPFDSAAVDRAMAEEEARREAE
;
A
#
# COMPACT_ATOMS: atom_id res chain seq x y z
N MET A 1 -10.09 41.21 4.02
CA MET A 1 -11.50 40.80 4.22
C MET A 1 -12.24 40.58 2.90
N ILE A 2 -11.93 41.33 1.82
CA ILE A 2 -12.58 41.18 0.50
C ILE A 2 -12.12 39.91 -0.24
N GLU A 3 -10.84 39.54 -0.13
CA GLU A 3 -10.32 38.33 -0.80
C GLU A 3 -10.92 37.02 -0.29
N SER A 4 -11.26 36.97 1.00
CA SER A 4 -11.89 35.80 1.63
C SER A 4 -13.27 35.51 1.05
N PHE A 5 -13.99 36.54 0.60
CA PHE A 5 -15.32 36.42 0.01
C PHE A 5 -15.24 35.91 -1.43
N SER A 6 -14.24 36.33 -2.20
CA SER A 6 -13.96 35.83 -3.55
C SER A 6 -13.54 34.36 -3.54
N ALA A 7 -12.70 33.95 -2.59
CA ALA A 7 -12.29 32.55 -2.43
C ALA A 7 -13.46 31.66 -2.02
N LEU A 8 -14.34 32.13 -1.12
CA LEU A 8 -15.53 31.40 -0.72
C LEU A 8 -16.54 31.24 -1.87
N ALA A 9 -16.73 32.29 -2.68
CA ALA A 9 -17.59 32.25 -3.86
C ALA A 9 -17.07 31.30 -4.95
N ALA A 10 -15.74 31.25 -5.16
CA ALA A 10 -15.11 30.30 -6.07
C ALA A 10 -15.32 28.85 -5.60
N ASN A 11 -15.14 28.58 -4.30
CA ASN A 11 -15.33 27.24 -3.74
C ASN A 11 -16.81 26.82 -3.71
N ALA A 12 -17.72 27.76 -3.47
CA ALA A 12 -19.16 27.50 -3.51
C ALA A 12 -19.65 27.16 -4.93
N HIS A 13 -19.02 27.71 -5.96
CA HIS A 13 -19.34 27.38 -7.35
C HIS A 13 -18.89 25.96 -7.72
N VAL A 14 -17.73 25.52 -7.24
CA VAL A 14 -17.23 24.14 -7.43
C VAL A 14 -18.16 23.14 -6.72
N ILE A 15 -18.50 23.39 -5.45
CA ILE A 15 -19.38 22.49 -4.68
C ILE A 15 -20.82 22.51 -5.24
N GLY A 16 -21.32 23.66 -5.68
CA GLY A 16 -22.68 23.81 -6.20
C GLY A 16 -22.88 23.19 -7.58
N ALA A 17 -21.92 23.34 -8.49
CA ALA A 17 -22.00 22.75 -9.84
C ALA A 17 -21.96 21.21 -9.79
N ASP A 18 -21.10 20.65 -8.95
CA ASP A 18 -20.97 19.19 -8.77
C ASP A 18 -22.25 18.57 -8.19
N VAL A 19 -22.91 19.25 -7.25
CA VAL A 19 -24.18 18.79 -6.64
C VAL A 19 -25.32 18.78 -7.65
N ILE A 20 -25.40 19.76 -8.56
CA ILE A 20 -26.47 19.83 -9.57
C ILE A 20 -26.28 18.79 -10.68
N LEU A 21 -25.03 18.48 -11.08
CA LEU A 21 -24.76 17.41 -12.04
C LEU A 21 -25.08 16.01 -11.46
N ALA A 22 -24.90 15.82 -10.15
CA ALA A 22 -25.14 14.55 -9.47
C ALA A 22 -26.62 14.23 -9.19
N GLN A 23 -27.53 15.20 -9.34
CA GLN A 23 -28.96 15.04 -9.03
C GLN A 23 -29.79 14.34 -10.11
N ASN A 24 -29.21 14.01 -11.27
CA ASN A 24 -29.92 13.28 -12.31
C ASN A 24 -29.56 11.78 -12.25
N PRO A 25 -30.46 10.88 -11.80
CA PRO A 25 -30.22 9.44 -11.85
C PRO A 25 -30.42 8.90 -13.28
N SER A 26 -29.82 9.56 -14.27
CA SER A 26 -29.80 9.16 -15.68
C SER A 26 -28.63 8.21 -16.00
N GLY A 27 -27.96 7.67 -14.98
CA GLY A 27 -26.94 6.65 -15.11
C GLY A 27 -27.53 5.23 -15.17
N PRO A 28 -26.87 4.24 -15.79
CA PRO A 28 -27.40 2.88 -15.99
C PRO A 28 -27.65 2.12 -14.68
N MET A 29 -28.80 2.29 -14.03
CA MET A 29 -29.20 1.60 -12.80
C MET A 29 -29.40 0.10 -13.01
N GLY A 30 -28.71 -0.74 -12.24
CA GLY A 30 -28.81 -2.21 -12.33
C GLY A 30 -27.45 -2.90 -12.57
N ALA A 31 -27.46 -4.11 -13.13
CA ALA A 31 -26.27 -4.95 -13.39
C ALA A 31 -25.22 -4.34 -14.34
N ASP A 32 -25.49 -3.14 -14.87
CA ASP A 32 -24.62 -2.37 -15.75
C ASP A 32 -23.80 -1.31 -14.99
N PHE A 33 -24.15 -0.97 -13.73
CA PHE A 33 -23.28 -0.19 -12.85
C PHE A 33 -22.02 -1.02 -12.53
N GLY A 34 -20.87 -0.52 -12.96
CA GLY A 34 -19.58 -1.20 -12.90
C GLY A 34 -19.03 -1.60 -14.27
N LYS A 35 -19.91 -1.95 -15.23
CA LYS A 35 -19.53 -2.11 -16.66
C LYS A 35 -19.59 -0.78 -17.40
N ALA A 36 -20.49 0.11 -17.00
CA ALA A 36 -20.71 1.41 -17.61
C ALA A 36 -19.70 2.51 -17.21
N SER A 37 -18.86 2.27 -16.20
CA SER A 37 -17.78 3.19 -15.81
C SER A 37 -16.41 2.54 -16.04
N PRO A 38 -15.86 2.60 -17.27
CA PRO A 38 -14.54 2.07 -17.60
C PRO A 38 -13.43 2.61 -16.70
N VAL A 39 -13.55 3.87 -16.29
CA VAL A 39 -12.57 4.56 -15.44
C VAL A 39 -12.59 4.01 -14.01
N GLY A 40 -13.77 3.78 -13.42
CA GLY A 40 -13.88 3.24 -12.07
C GLY A 40 -13.25 1.85 -11.95
N LEU A 41 -13.48 0.99 -12.94
CA LEU A 41 -12.88 -0.35 -12.97
C LEU A 41 -11.35 -0.28 -13.08
N LEU A 42 -10.81 0.60 -13.93
CA LEU A 42 -9.36 0.81 -14.02
C LEU A 42 -8.75 1.24 -12.68
N ILE A 43 -9.38 2.17 -11.97
CA ILE A 43 -8.90 2.62 -10.66
C ILE A 43 -8.87 1.46 -9.67
N ILE A 44 -9.91 0.63 -9.63
CA ILE A 44 -9.97 -0.53 -8.73
C ILE A 44 -8.85 -1.53 -9.06
N VAL A 45 -8.61 -1.81 -10.34
CA VAL A 45 -7.53 -2.72 -10.77
C VAL A 45 -6.16 -2.18 -10.38
N ILE A 46 -5.91 -0.89 -10.60
CA ILE A 46 -4.65 -0.25 -10.20
C ILE A 46 -4.48 -0.29 -8.69
N LEU A 47 -5.53 0.03 -7.94
CA LEU A 47 -5.52 -0.03 -6.47
C LEU A 47 -5.24 -1.45 -5.98
N LEU A 48 -5.84 -2.46 -6.61
CA LEU A 48 -5.58 -3.86 -6.30
C LEU A 48 -4.09 -4.20 -6.52
N ILE A 49 -3.51 -3.80 -7.65
CA ILE A 49 -2.07 -4.01 -7.92
C ILE A 49 -1.22 -3.33 -6.86
N ILE A 50 -1.53 -2.10 -6.46
CA ILE A 50 -0.81 -1.37 -5.41
C ILE A 50 -0.88 -2.11 -4.08
N ILE A 51 -2.07 -2.59 -3.68
CA ILE A 51 -2.25 -3.35 -2.43
C ILE A 51 -1.44 -4.65 -2.46
N LEU A 52 -1.48 -5.38 -3.58
CA LEU A 52 -0.72 -6.62 -3.74
C LEU A 52 0.80 -6.36 -3.71
N ALA A 53 1.26 -5.31 -4.40
CA ALA A 53 2.67 -4.92 -4.39
C ALA A 53 3.13 -4.52 -2.98
N LEU A 54 2.31 -3.77 -2.24
CA LEU A 54 2.59 -3.38 -0.87
C LEU A 54 2.62 -4.60 0.05
N GLY A 55 1.64 -5.50 -0.08
CA GLY A 55 1.60 -6.77 0.65
C GLY A 55 2.83 -7.63 0.37
N TRP A 56 3.31 -7.67 -0.88
CA TRP A 56 4.51 -8.39 -1.26
C TRP A 56 5.79 -7.77 -0.68
N ASP A 57 5.95 -6.45 -0.75
CA ASP A 57 7.13 -5.77 -0.18
C ASP A 57 7.20 -5.95 1.34
N LEU A 58 6.07 -5.78 2.03
CA LEU A 58 5.98 -6.00 3.47
C LEU A 58 6.27 -7.47 3.84
N SER A 59 5.71 -8.42 3.08
CA SER A 59 5.99 -9.84 3.27
C SER A 59 7.46 -10.18 3.06
N ARG A 60 8.10 -9.57 2.06
CA ARG A 60 9.53 -9.76 1.77
C ARG A 60 10.40 -9.25 2.92
N ARG A 61 10.09 -8.07 3.46
CA ARG A 61 10.81 -7.51 4.62
C ARG A 61 10.58 -8.34 5.89
N ALA A 62 9.35 -8.76 6.15
CA ALA A 62 9.00 -9.58 7.30
C ALA A 62 9.74 -10.93 7.31
N LYS A 63 9.90 -11.57 6.14
CA LYS A 63 10.68 -12.82 6.02
C LYS A 63 12.13 -12.69 6.47
N ARG A 64 12.80 -11.56 6.14
CA ARG A 64 14.19 -11.32 6.57
C ARG A 64 14.31 -11.19 8.09
N MET A 65 13.37 -10.49 8.71
CA MET A 65 13.35 -10.34 10.18
C MET A 65 13.01 -11.66 10.88
N ALA A 66 12.12 -12.46 10.30
CA ALA A 66 11.79 -13.78 10.81
C ALA A 66 12.97 -14.76 10.72
N ALA A 67 13.76 -14.72 9.64
CA ALA A 67 14.95 -15.55 9.50
C ALA A 67 16.00 -15.24 10.56
N ARG A 68 16.31 -13.95 10.77
CA ARG A 68 17.24 -13.49 11.82
C ARG A 68 16.79 -13.90 13.21
N ARG A 69 15.50 -13.73 13.53
CA ARG A 69 14.94 -14.14 14.84
C ARG A 69 15.09 -15.65 15.08
N LYS A 70 14.78 -16.48 14.08
CA LYS A 70 14.92 -17.93 14.18
C LYS A 70 16.36 -18.37 14.41
N PHE A 71 17.31 -17.73 13.72
CA PHE A 71 18.72 -18.02 13.89
C PHE A 71 19.23 -17.61 15.27
N ALA A 72 18.84 -16.42 15.73
CA ALA A 72 19.20 -15.91 17.06
C ALA A 72 18.67 -16.80 18.19
N GLU A 73 17.42 -17.25 18.09
CA GLU A 73 16.81 -18.17 19.05
C GLU A 73 17.53 -19.53 19.09
N ALA A 74 17.90 -20.08 17.94
CA ALA A 74 18.63 -21.36 17.86
C ALA A 74 20.03 -21.30 18.49
N HIS A 75 20.69 -20.15 18.42
CA HIS A 75 22.06 -19.95 18.90
C HIS A 75 22.15 -19.20 20.24
N GLY A 76 21.02 -18.88 20.88
CA GLY A 76 20.98 -18.14 22.14
C GLY A 76 21.52 -16.71 22.04
N MET A 77 21.51 -16.11 20.85
CA MET A 77 21.98 -14.75 20.59
C MET A 77 20.86 -13.71 20.80
N ASP A 78 21.22 -12.46 21.09
CA ASP A 78 20.25 -11.37 21.19
C ASP A 78 19.57 -11.11 19.82
N PRO A 79 18.23 -11.27 19.69
CA PRO A 79 17.52 -11.01 18.44
C PRO A 79 17.60 -9.55 17.95
N PHE A 80 17.97 -8.61 18.82
CA PHE A 80 18.07 -7.19 18.48
C PHE A 80 19.45 -6.80 17.92
N ASP A 81 20.50 -7.61 18.13
CA ASP A 81 21.81 -7.40 17.52
C ASP A 81 21.87 -8.00 16.10
N SER A 82 21.26 -7.27 15.17
CA SER A 82 21.21 -7.69 13.77
C SER A 82 22.57 -7.89 13.10
N ALA A 83 23.61 -7.17 13.54
CA ALA A 83 24.94 -7.26 12.96
C ALA A 83 25.73 -8.47 13.47
N ALA A 84 25.54 -8.88 14.72
CA ALA A 84 26.07 -10.14 15.23
C ALA A 84 25.39 -11.35 14.56
N VAL A 85 24.06 -11.32 14.46
CA VAL A 85 23.28 -12.41 13.84
C VAL A 85 23.61 -12.58 12.36
N ASP A 86 23.72 -11.49 11.60
CA ASP A 86 24.06 -11.58 10.17
C ASP A 86 25.48 -12.11 9.93
N ARG A 87 26.45 -11.76 10.80
CA ARG A 87 27.82 -12.31 10.72
C ARG A 87 27.85 -13.80 11.02
N ALA A 88 27.18 -14.22 12.09
CA ALA A 88 27.11 -15.63 12.46
C ALA A 88 26.42 -16.48 11.38
N MET A 89 25.36 -15.98 10.74
CA MET A 89 24.74 -16.65 9.59
C MET A 89 25.70 -16.78 8.40
N ALA A 90 26.45 -15.72 8.06
CA ALA A 90 27.41 -15.75 6.96
C ALA A 90 28.59 -16.69 7.24
N GLU A 91 29.07 -16.77 8.48
CA GLU A 91 30.12 -17.70 8.90
C GLU A 91 29.66 -19.16 8.81
N GLU A 92 28.41 -19.46 9.18
CA GLU A 92 27.84 -20.79 9.00
C GLU A 92 27.63 -21.15 7.52
N GLU A 93 27.13 -20.23 6.70
CA GLU A 93 27.02 -20.44 5.25
C GLU A 93 28.38 -20.72 4.62
N ALA A 94 29.41 -19.93 4.97
CA ALA A 94 30.77 -20.16 4.49
C ALA A 94 31.36 -21.50 4.96
N ARG A 95 31.04 -21.95 6.19
CA ARG A 95 31.43 -23.29 6.69
C ARG A 95 30.79 -24.40 5.88
N ARG A 96 29.51 -24.24 5.51
CA ARG A 96 28.75 -25.21 4.71
C ARG A 96 29.19 -25.26 3.25
N GLU A 97 29.72 -24.16 2.71
CA GLU A 97 30.27 -24.11 1.34
C GLU A 97 31.70 -24.68 1.25
N ALA A 98 32.42 -24.71 2.37
CA ALA A 98 33.78 -25.26 2.45
C ALA A 98 33.82 -26.78 2.69
N GLU A 99 32.69 -27.38 3.08
CA GLU A 99 32.46 -28.83 3.18
C GLU A 99 31.92 -29.40 1.86
#